data_AF-A0A2G5TPU7-F1
#
_entry.id   AF-A0A2G5TPU7-F1
#
_cell.length_a   1.000
_cell.length_b   1.000
_cell.length_c   1.000
_cell.angle_alpha   90.00
_cell.angle_beta   90.00
_cell.angle_gamma   90.00
#
_symmetry.space_group_name_H-M   'P 1'
#
loop_
_entity.id
_entity.type
_entity.pdbx_description
1 polymer ?
#
loop_
_entity_poly.entity_id
_entity_poly.type
_entity_poly.pdbx_seq_one_letter_code
_entity_poly.pdbx_strand_id
1 'polypeptide(L)'
;MQPVPLFPLISGYTVGLWFTWFGDQPIYSIVIDADLVIVQFFTLIMLFVKKHRAIALIAEGLITPRIVDIILFSVFVLVAIVVDYAILSYKLSGSDQGDFIQQTVPEYINDFKTLPNFVIFAAETVQMKYSVTGVSLSAPIVTILVTALAIDIFRMMNVLKQKVSSATTRKHSEAIKCLSVQLGTSVLSLAPAVLLAISFAMKSVHTQTMSEMSIAWFATHSSLNMVFLLIFFPPFKSFLKKKYQT
;
A
#
# COMPACT_ATOMS: atom_id res chain seq x y z
N MET A 1 -7.79 -5.26 -12.93
CA MET A 1 -6.83 -4.84 -13.96
C MET A 1 -5.74 -5.88 -14.06
N GLN A 2 -5.29 -6.21 -15.27
CA GLN A 2 -4.13 -7.05 -15.49
C GLN A 2 -2.96 -6.19 -15.99
N PRO A 3 -1.88 -6.06 -15.21
CA PRO A 3 -0.69 -5.37 -15.68
C PRO A 3 0.00 -6.17 -16.77
N VAL A 4 0.56 -5.47 -17.74
CA VAL A 4 1.40 -6.01 -18.81
C VAL A 4 2.79 -5.36 -18.63
N PRO A 5 3.68 -6.01 -17.88
CA PRO A 5 4.99 -5.46 -17.52
C PRO A 5 6.00 -5.64 -18.66
N LEU A 6 5.81 -4.92 -19.78
CA LEU A 6 6.73 -4.94 -20.92
C LEU A 6 7.70 -3.77 -20.83
N PHE A 7 8.83 -3.89 -20.16
CA PHE A 7 9.77 -2.75 -20.04
C PHE A 7 10.27 -2.28 -21.43
N PRO A 8 10.34 -0.95 -21.71
CA PRO A 8 10.06 0.21 -20.84
C PRO A 8 8.59 0.65 -20.81
N LEU A 9 7.70 -0.09 -21.46
CA LEU A 9 6.28 0.19 -21.58
C LEU A 9 5.49 -0.34 -20.35
N ILE A 10 5.11 0.56 -19.46
CA ILE A 10 4.18 0.22 -18.37
C ILE A 10 2.77 0.28 -18.96
N SER A 11 2.17 -0.88 -19.15
CA SER A 11 0.80 -0.96 -19.64
C SER A 11 -0.05 -1.91 -18.82
N GLY A 12 -1.36 -1.82 -19.02
CA GLY A 12 -2.29 -2.79 -18.51
C GLY A 12 -3.64 -2.63 -19.17
N TYR A 13 -4.46 -3.66 -19.01
CA TYR A 13 -5.80 -3.70 -19.54
C TYR A 13 -6.76 -4.18 -18.46
N THR A 14 -8.04 -3.86 -18.62
CA THR A 14 -9.07 -4.31 -17.68
C THR A 14 -9.88 -5.44 -18.27
N VAL A 15 -9.99 -6.52 -17.50
CA VAL A 15 -10.90 -7.64 -17.76
C VAL A 15 -11.72 -7.91 -16.51
N GLY A 16 -12.97 -8.35 -16.70
CA GLY A 16 -13.87 -8.76 -15.62
C GLY A 16 -15.21 -8.00 -15.60
N LEU A 17 -16.11 -8.43 -14.71
CA LEU A 17 -17.49 -7.95 -14.60
C LEU A 17 -17.62 -6.42 -14.55
N TRP A 18 -16.69 -5.76 -13.85
CA TRP A 18 -16.67 -4.30 -13.73
C TRP A 18 -16.50 -3.61 -15.09
N PHE A 19 -15.58 -4.12 -15.90
CA PHE A 19 -15.37 -3.65 -17.25
C PHE A 19 -16.57 -3.96 -18.16
N THR A 20 -17.12 -5.17 -18.05
CA THR A 20 -18.25 -5.61 -18.90
C THR A 20 -19.54 -4.83 -18.63
N TRP A 21 -19.74 -4.34 -17.41
CA TRP A 21 -20.98 -3.65 -17.01
C TRP A 21 -20.89 -2.13 -17.14
N PHE A 22 -19.73 -1.53 -16.84
CA PHE A 22 -19.57 -0.07 -16.83
C PHE A 22 -18.80 0.47 -18.05
N GLY A 23 -18.10 -0.38 -18.80
CA GLY A 23 -17.30 0.04 -19.95
C GLY A 23 -16.13 0.97 -19.60
N ASP A 24 -15.74 1.02 -18.32
CA ASP A 24 -14.80 1.99 -17.80
C ASP A 24 -13.37 1.81 -18.35
N GLN A 25 -12.69 2.95 -18.53
CA GLN A 25 -11.27 2.95 -18.89
C GLN A 25 -10.40 2.39 -17.74
N PRO A 26 -9.35 1.60 -18.04
CA PRO A 26 -8.47 1.00 -17.02
C PRO A 26 -7.85 2.00 -16.05
N ILE A 27 -7.67 3.24 -16.50
CA ILE A 27 -7.08 4.33 -15.69
C ILE A 27 -7.87 4.58 -14.40
N TYR A 28 -9.20 4.51 -14.44
CA TYR A 28 -10.03 4.74 -13.26
C TYR A 28 -9.88 3.61 -12.24
N SER A 29 -9.71 2.37 -12.70
CA SER A 29 -9.43 1.24 -11.80
C SER A 29 -8.09 1.40 -11.08
N ILE A 30 -7.07 1.98 -11.74
CA ILE A 30 -5.76 2.23 -11.14
C ILE A 30 -5.85 3.32 -10.08
N VAL A 31 -6.55 4.42 -10.38
CA VAL A 31 -6.77 5.53 -9.44
C VAL A 31 -7.52 5.02 -8.21
N ILE A 32 -8.62 4.29 -8.39
CA ILE A 32 -9.40 3.72 -7.28
C ILE A 32 -8.56 2.77 -6.43
N ASP A 33 -7.76 1.89 -7.04
CA ASP A 33 -6.89 0.97 -6.29
C ASP A 33 -5.82 1.73 -5.49
N ALA A 34 -5.20 2.76 -6.09
CA ALA A 34 -4.26 3.63 -5.40
C ALA A 34 -4.91 4.34 -4.20
N ASP A 35 -6.10 4.91 -4.36
CA ASP A 35 -6.86 5.54 -3.29
C ASP A 35 -7.17 4.57 -2.13
N LEU A 36 -7.59 3.35 -2.45
CA LEU A 36 -7.87 2.32 -1.43
C LEU A 36 -6.63 1.96 -0.63
N VAL A 37 -5.46 1.87 -1.27
CA VAL A 37 -4.18 1.65 -0.60
C VAL A 37 -3.85 2.82 0.32
N ILE A 38 -3.99 4.06 -0.15
CA ILE A 38 -3.72 5.25 0.67
C ILE A 38 -4.67 5.30 1.88
N VAL A 39 -5.97 5.02 1.69
CA VAL A 39 -6.97 4.95 2.77
C VAL A 39 -6.62 3.87 3.79
N GLN A 40 -6.15 2.70 3.34
CA GLN A 40 -5.70 1.63 4.22
C GLN A 40 -4.56 2.11 5.14
N PHE A 41 -3.50 2.70 4.57
CA PHE A 41 -2.38 3.21 5.35
C PHE A 41 -2.79 4.33 6.31
N PHE A 42 -3.59 5.28 5.84
CA PHE A 42 -4.09 6.39 6.68
C PHE A 42 -4.89 5.87 7.88
N THR A 43 -5.80 4.94 7.65
CA THR A 43 -6.62 4.35 8.72
C THR A 43 -5.75 3.64 9.75
N LEU A 44 -4.73 2.92 9.29
CA LEU A 44 -3.79 2.21 10.16
C LEU A 44 -2.97 3.17 11.04
N ILE A 45 -2.45 4.26 10.48
CA ILE A 45 -1.74 5.30 11.23
C ILE A 45 -2.68 5.99 12.24
N MET A 46 -3.90 6.34 11.84
CA MET A 46 -4.91 6.94 12.72
C MET A 46 -5.25 6.02 13.90
N LEU A 47 -5.32 4.70 13.68
CA LEU A 47 -5.54 3.73 14.75
C LEU A 47 -4.37 3.71 15.75
N PHE A 48 -3.12 3.81 15.27
CA PHE A 48 -1.95 3.92 16.17
C PHE A 48 -1.99 5.19 17.01
N VAL A 49 -2.29 6.35 16.41
CA VAL A 49 -2.38 7.63 17.13
C VAL A 49 -3.49 7.59 18.18
N LYS A 50 -4.68 7.10 17.81
CA LYS A 50 -5.80 6.93 18.75
C LYS A 50 -5.45 5.97 19.88
N LYS A 51 -4.76 4.87 19.57
CA LYS A 51 -4.35 3.87 20.57
C LYS A 51 -3.28 4.41 21.51
N HIS A 52 -2.29 5.12 20.98
CA HIS A 52 -1.26 5.83 21.74
C HIS A 52 -1.91 6.79 22.73
N ARG A 53 -2.80 7.69 22.26
CA ARG A 53 -3.52 8.65 23.10
C ARG A 53 -4.32 7.97 24.22
N ALA A 54 -5.05 6.89 23.90
CA ALA A 54 -5.85 6.15 24.88
C ALA A 54 -4.99 5.52 25.99
N ILE A 55 -3.80 5.03 25.66
CA ILE A 55 -2.89 4.41 26.63
C ILE A 55 -2.12 5.47 27.40
N ALA A 56 -1.63 6.52 26.74
CA ALA A 56 -0.94 7.64 27.38
C ALA A 56 -1.80 8.30 28.45
N LEU A 57 -3.11 8.46 28.21
CA LEU A 57 -4.04 9.03 29.17
C LEU A 57 -4.15 8.20 30.47
N ILE A 58 -4.12 6.87 30.37
CA ILE A 58 -4.22 5.98 31.54
C ILE A 58 -2.84 5.78 32.19
N ALA A 59 -1.78 5.77 31.39
CA ALA A 59 -0.41 5.61 31.86
C ALA A 59 0.19 6.89 32.44
N GLU A 60 -0.49 8.05 32.32
CA GLU A 60 0.05 9.39 32.63
C GLU A 60 1.31 9.72 31.80
N GLY A 61 1.34 9.26 30.55
CA GLY A 61 2.41 9.54 29.58
C GLY A 61 2.15 10.82 28.78
N LEU A 62 3.08 11.15 27.87
CA LEU A 62 2.92 12.25 26.92
C LEU A 62 1.73 11.99 25.99
N ILE A 63 0.72 12.85 26.05
CA ILE A 63 -0.51 12.71 25.27
C ILE A 63 -0.33 13.37 23.91
N THR A 64 -0.49 12.59 22.83
CA THR A 64 -0.49 13.13 21.46
C THR A 64 -1.67 14.10 21.27
N PRO A 65 -1.44 15.38 20.90
CA PRO A 65 -2.48 16.39 20.83
C PRO A 65 -3.48 16.12 19.71
N ARG A 66 -4.73 16.60 19.86
CA ARG A 66 -5.81 16.37 18.88
C ARG A 66 -5.56 17.04 17.52
N ILE A 67 -4.75 18.09 17.49
CA ILE A 67 -4.35 18.78 16.24
C ILE A 67 -3.65 17.84 15.27
N VAL A 68 -2.96 16.80 15.78
CA VAL A 68 -2.28 15.79 14.94
C VAL A 68 -3.28 15.05 14.05
N ASP A 69 -4.52 14.84 14.51
CA ASP A 69 -5.56 14.16 13.72
C ASP A 69 -5.92 15.00 12.48
N ILE A 70 -6.02 16.32 12.65
CA ILE A 70 -6.32 17.28 11.56
C ILE A 70 -5.13 17.38 10.60
N ILE A 71 -3.91 17.46 11.12
CA ILE A 71 -2.69 17.50 10.32
C ILE A 71 -2.57 16.23 9.47
N LEU A 72 -2.75 15.06 10.09
CA LEU A 72 -2.63 13.78 9.40
C LEU A 72 -3.70 13.62 8.31
N PHE A 73 -4.94 14.05 8.58
CA PHE A 73 -6.00 14.05 7.57
C PHE A 73 -5.70 15.01 6.41
N SER A 74 -5.18 16.20 6.70
CA SER A 74 -4.82 17.19 5.67
C SER A 74 -3.68 16.69 4.78
N VAL A 75 -2.65 16.08 5.38
CA VAL A 75 -1.56 15.42 4.65
C VAL A 75 -2.07 14.27 3.80
N PHE A 76 -2.99 13.45 4.32
CA PHE A 76 -3.62 12.36 3.58
C PHE A 76 -4.35 12.85 2.32
N VAL A 77 -5.20 13.87 2.45
CA VAL A 77 -5.93 14.43 1.29
C VAL A 77 -4.96 15.00 0.26
N LEU A 78 -3.92 15.69 0.70
CA LEU A 78 -2.90 16.23 -0.20
C LEU A 78 -2.17 15.11 -0.96
N VAL A 79 -1.79 14.03 -0.27
CA VAL A 79 -1.11 12.88 -0.88
C VAL A 79 -2.01 12.20 -1.91
N ALA A 80 -3.30 11.99 -1.61
CA ALA A 80 -4.25 11.41 -2.56
C ALA A 80 -4.34 12.25 -3.84
N ILE A 81 -4.56 13.57 -3.71
CA ILE A 81 -4.63 14.49 -4.87
C ILE A 81 -3.35 14.45 -5.71
N VAL A 82 -2.18 14.44 -5.07
CA VAL A 82 -0.89 14.40 -5.77
C VAL A 82 -0.71 13.07 -6.52
N VAL A 83 -1.09 11.95 -5.91
CA VAL A 83 -1.00 10.62 -6.53
C VAL A 83 -1.95 10.50 -7.72
N ASP A 84 -3.20 10.95 -7.58
CA ASP A 84 -4.18 10.94 -8.66
C ASP A 84 -3.74 11.79 -9.84
N TYR A 85 -3.28 13.02 -9.55
CA TYR A 85 -2.74 13.90 -10.57
C TYR A 85 -1.55 13.26 -11.28
N ALA A 86 -0.63 12.63 -10.54
CA ALA A 86 0.52 11.94 -11.12
C ALA A 86 0.07 10.81 -12.06
N ILE A 87 -0.81 9.91 -11.61
CA ILE A 87 -1.31 8.79 -12.42
C ILE A 87 -2.00 9.28 -13.69
N LEU A 88 -2.85 10.30 -13.60
CA LEU A 88 -3.54 10.88 -14.76
C LEU A 88 -2.58 11.58 -15.72
N SER A 89 -1.55 12.26 -15.21
CA SER A 89 -0.54 12.95 -16.03
C SER A 89 0.38 12.00 -16.81
N TYR A 90 0.56 10.76 -16.30
CA TYR A 90 1.41 9.75 -16.95
C TYR A 90 0.72 9.04 -18.11
N LYS A 91 -0.61 9.15 -18.22
CA LYS A 91 -1.39 8.53 -19.27
C LYS A 91 -1.05 9.16 -20.62
N LEU A 92 -0.59 8.35 -21.58
CA LEU A 92 -0.43 8.80 -22.97
C LEU A 92 -1.80 9.05 -23.63
N SER A 93 -1.87 10.08 -24.48
CA SER A 93 -3.05 10.33 -25.32
C SER A 93 -3.23 9.24 -26.36
N GLY A 94 -4.45 8.96 -26.81
CA GLY A 94 -4.77 7.82 -27.69
C GLY A 94 -4.05 7.83 -29.04
N SER A 95 -3.75 9.02 -29.60
CA SER A 95 -2.92 9.17 -30.81
C SER A 95 -1.48 8.74 -30.55
N ASP A 96 -0.93 9.17 -29.41
CA ASP A 96 0.49 9.03 -29.08
C ASP A 96 0.81 7.63 -28.56
N GLN A 97 -0.20 6.90 -28.04
CA GLN A 97 -0.08 5.51 -27.63
C GLN A 97 0.31 4.59 -28.78
N GLY A 98 -0.32 4.77 -29.95
CA GLY A 98 -0.03 3.95 -31.13
C GLY A 98 1.39 4.17 -31.66
N ASP A 99 1.78 5.44 -31.75
CA ASP A 99 3.13 5.84 -32.20
C ASP A 99 4.21 5.36 -31.21
N PHE A 100 3.94 5.43 -29.91
CA PHE A 100 4.86 4.97 -28.87
C PHE A 100 5.05 3.44 -28.89
N ILE A 101 4.00 2.66 -29.14
CA ILE A 101 4.12 1.20 -29.34
C ILE A 101 4.95 0.89 -30.58
N GLN A 102 4.69 1.59 -31.69
CA GLN A 102 5.38 1.36 -32.96
C GLN A 102 6.89 1.68 -32.86
N GLN A 103 7.26 2.68 -32.07
CA GLN A 103 8.66 3.04 -31.84
C GLN A 103 9.37 2.12 -30.82
N THR A 104 8.66 1.65 -29.79
CA THR A 104 9.28 0.94 -28.65
C THR A 104 9.25 -0.58 -28.80
N VAL A 105 8.14 -1.14 -29.26
CA VAL A 105 7.88 -2.59 -29.36
C VAL A 105 6.98 -2.91 -30.57
N PRO A 106 7.51 -2.76 -31.80
CA PRO A 106 6.72 -2.95 -33.03
C PRO A 106 6.20 -4.40 -33.19
N GLU A 107 6.90 -5.39 -32.64
CA GLU A 107 6.54 -6.81 -32.72
C GLU A 107 5.20 -7.14 -32.04
N TYR A 108 4.86 -6.41 -30.97
CA TYR A 108 3.64 -6.66 -30.17
C TYR A 108 2.43 -5.81 -30.61
N ILE A 109 2.55 -5.03 -31.69
CA ILE A 109 1.50 -4.09 -32.11
C ILE A 109 0.17 -4.78 -32.43
N ASN A 110 0.22 -5.98 -33.00
CA ASN A 110 -0.98 -6.75 -33.33
C ASN A 110 -1.63 -7.30 -32.05
N ASP A 111 -0.85 -7.72 -31.08
CA ASP A 111 -1.35 -8.20 -29.79
C ASP A 111 -2.02 -7.05 -29.02
N PHE A 112 -1.41 -5.86 -28.98
CA PHE A 112 -2.02 -4.67 -28.37
C PHE A 112 -3.32 -4.24 -29.05
N LYS A 113 -3.44 -4.39 -30.38
CA LYS A 113 -4.68 -4.09 -31.11
C LYS A 113 -5.82 -5.05 -30.79
N THR A 114 -5.52 -6.27 -30.35
CA THR A 114 -6.54 -7.26 -29.96
C THR A 114 -7.02 -7.09 -28.51
N LEU A 115 -6.26 -6.37 -27.68
CA LEU A 115 -6.61 -6.15 -26.27
C LEU A 115 -7.76 -5.13 -26.14
N PRO A 116 -8.81 -5.44 -25.36
CA PRO A 116 -9.89 -4.49 -25.10
C PRO A 116 -9.42 -3.40 -24.14
N ASN A 117 -9.54 -2.14 -24.55
CA ASN A 117 -9.30 -0.93 -23.74
C ASN A 117 -8.00 -1.02 -22.92
N PHE A 118 -6.84 -0.87 -23.56
CA PHE A 118 -5.54 -0.82 -22.88
C PHE A 118 -5.15 0.62 -22.49
N VAL A 119 -4.30 0.76 -21.49
CA VAL A 119 -3.69 2.04 -21.10
C VAL A 119 -2.17 1.87 -21.07
N ILE A 120 -1.46 2.88 -21.58
CA ILE A 120 0.00 2.96 -21.59
C ILE A 120 0.44 4.19 -20.82
N PHE A 121 1.44 4.01 -19.97
CA PHE A 121 2.09 5.06 -19.21
C PHE A 121 3.48 5.34 -19.78
N ALA A 122 3.82 6.62 -19.91
CA ALA A 122 5.13 7.04 -20.38
C ALA A 122 6.17 6.91 -19.25
N ALA A 123 6.83 5.75 -19.19
CA ALA A 123 7.73 5.39 -18.09
C ALA A 123 9.02 6.24 -18.02
N GLU A 124 9.35 6.98 -19.08
CA GLU A 124 10.57 7.79 -19.14
C GLU A 124 10.37 9.27 -18.79
N THR A 125 9.15 9.67 -18.41
CA THR A 125 8.86 11.07 -18.07
C THR A 125 9.62 11.53 -16.82
N VAL A 126 10.07 12.79 -16.84
CA VAL A 126 10.74 13.44 -15.70
C VAL A 126 9.87 13.39 -14.45
N GLN A 127 8.55 13.55 -14.61
CA GLN A 127 7.59 13.51 -13.52
C GLN A 127 7.53 12.12 -12.85
N MET A 128 7.52 11.03 -13.63
CA MET A 128 7.54 9.67 -13.07
C MET A 128 8.79 9.43 -12.23
N LYS A 129 9.97 9.90 -12.68
CA LYS A 129 11.21 9.80 -11.90
C LYS A 129 11.11 10.50 -10.55
N TYR A 130 10.55 11.72 -10.52
CA TYR A 130 10.33 12.44 -9.26
C TYR A 130 9.34 11.75 -8.32
N SER A 131 8.22 11.22 -8.84
CA SER A 131 7.29 10.43 -8.01
C SER A 131 7.94 9.18 -7.44
N VAL A 132 8.70 8.46 -8.27
CA VAL A 132 9.42 7.25 -7.90
C VAL A 132 10.46 7.53 -6.80
N THR A 133 11.26 8.59 -6.94
CA THR A 133 12.20 9.01 -5.91
C THR A 133 11.50 9.48 -4.64
N GLY A 134 10.41 10.25 -4.76
CA GLY A 134 9.63 10.74 -3.62
C GLY A 134 9.09 9.61 -2.76
N VAL A 135 8.42 8.63 -3.39
CA VAL A 135 7.88 7.44 -2.71
C VAL A 135 8.98 6.63 -2.03
N SER A 136 10.12 6.46 -2.69
CA SER A 136 11.25 5.69 -2.16
C SER A 136 11.86 6.31 -0.90
N LEU A 137 11.82 7.64 -0.78
CA LEU A 137 12.30 8.36 0.41
C LEU A 137 11.23 8.46 1.50
N SER A 138 9.97 8.67 1.14
CA SER A 138 8.90 8.86 2.13
C SER A 138 8.50 7.54 2.82
N ALA A 139 8.49 6.41 2.11
CA ALA A 139 8.04 5.13 2.65
C ALA A 139 8.90 4.64 3.86
N PRO A 140 10.24 4.69 3.83
CA PRO A 140 11.07 4.36 5.00
C PRO A 140 10.82 5.30 6.18
N ILE A 141 10.69 6.61 5.93
CA ILE A 141 10.46 7.61 6.99
C ILE A 141 9.16 7.31 7.72
N VAL A 142 8.06 7.12 6.98
CA VAL A 142 6.76 6.78 7.56
C VAL A 142 6.84 5.45 8.34
N THR A 143 7.53 4.46 7.78
CA THR A 143 7.73 3.15 8.44
C THR A 143 8.45 3.29 9.78
N ILE A 144 9.53 4.09 9.82
CA ILE A 144 10.29 4.35 11.05
C ILE A 144 9.41 5.06 12.09
N LEU A 145 8.67 6.10 11.68
CA LEU A 145 7.80 6.86 12.57
C LEU A 145 6.70 5.99 13.19
N VAL A 146 6.02 5.16 12.39
CA VAL A 146 4.95 4.30 12.91
C VAL A 146 5.53 3.17 13.77
N THR A 147 6.71 2.65 13.43
CA THR A 147 7.40 1.66 14.27
C THR A 147 7.83 2.26 15.61
N ALA A 148 8.34 3.48 15.63
CA ALA A 148 8.67 4.19 16.87
C ALA A 148 7.44 4.40 17.75
N LEU A 149 6.31 4.82 17.15
CA LEU A 149 5.00 4.91 17.82
C LEU A 149 4.58 3.56 18.42
N ALA A 150 4.72 2.47 17.67
CA ALA A 150 4.38 1.13 18.15
C ALA A 150 5.26 0.73 19.35
N ILE A 151 6.57 0.98 19.30
CA ILE A 151 7.50 0.70 20.41
C ILE A 151 7.11 1.50 21.65
N ASP A 152 6.79 2.78 21.50
CA ASP A 152 6.38 3.64 22.61
C ASP A 152 5.09 3.15 23.28
N ILE A 153 4.11 2.72 22.47
CA ILE A 153 2.88 2.08 22.96
C ILE A 153 3.20 0.81 23.78
N PHE A 154 4.09 -0.05 23.29
CA PHE A 154 4.50 -1.27 24.03
C PHE A 154 5.20 -0.93 25.35
N ARG A 155 6.00 0.15 25.39
CA ARG A 155 6.62 0.64 26.62
C ARG A 155 5.56 1.10 27.63
N MET A 156 4.64 1.97 27.22
CA MET A 156 3.56 2.47 28.09
C MET A 156 2.62 1.36 28.56
N MET A 157 2.40 0.33 27.75
CA MET A 157 1.65 -0.86 28.16
C MET A 157 2.22 -1.57 29.39
N ASN A 158 3.53 -1.52 29.61
CA ASN A 158 4.13 -2.14 30.81
C ASN A 158 3.76 -1.40 32.08
N VAL A 159 3.64 -0.07 32.01
CA VAL A 159 3.12 0.76 33.10
C VAL A 159 1.62 0.50 33.28
N LEU A 160 0.87 0.41 32.18
CA LEU A 160 -0.57 0.15 32.21
C LEU A 160 -0.93 -1.16 32.94
N LYS A 161 -0.10 -2.20 32.84
CA LYS A 161 -0.29 -3.48 33.56
C LYS A 161 -0.44 -3.31 35.07
N GLN A 162 0.16 -2.27 35.64
CA GLN A 162 0.11 -2.01 37.08
C GLN A 162 -1.12 -1.17 37.49
N LYS A 163 -1.71 -0.41 36.56
CA LYS A 163 -2.81 0.54 36.83
C LYS A 163 -4.21 -0.01 36.52
N VAL A 164 -4.32 -1.12 35.78
CA VAL A 164 -5.62 -1.62 35.28
C VAL A 164 -5.73 -3.13 35.44
N SER A 165 -6.97 -3.63 35.53
CA SER A 165 -7.25 -5.06 35.65
C SER A 165 -6.63 -5.89 34.53
N SER A 166 -6.25 -7.13 34.83
CA SER A 166 -5.62 -8.06 33.89
C SER A 166 -6.47 -8.30 32.64
N ALA A 167 -7.80 -8.35 32.79
CA ALA A 167 -8.74 -8.52 31.69
C ALA A 167 -8.72 -7.32 30.72
N THR A 168 -8.69 -6.09 31.23
CA THR A 168 -8.66 -4.86 30.41
C THR A 168 -7.31 -4.72 29.71
N THR A 169 -6.21 -4.94 30.44
CA THR A 169 -4.86 -4.92 29.87
C THR A 169 -4.66 -5.95 28.78
N ARG A 170 -5.28 -7.15 28.92
CA ARG A 170 -5.27 -8.18 27.86
C ARG A 170 -5.92 -7.67 26.57
N LYS A 171 -7.08 -7.01 26.65
CA LYS A 171 -7.76 -6.42 25.48
C LYS A 171 -6.89 -5.35 24.81
N HIS A 172 -6.22 -4.49 25.58
CA HIS A 172 -5.30 -3.49 25.00
C HIS A 172 -4.11 -4.15 24.30
N SER A 173 -3.52 -5.18 24.92
CA SER A 173 -2.40 -5.95 24.39
C SER A 173 -2.74 -6.68 23.09
N GLU A 174 -3.88 -7.37 23.06
CA GLU A 174 -4.35 -8.06 21.87
C GLU A 174 -4.56 -7.08 20.71
N ALA A 175 -5.25 -5.96 20.95
CA ALA A 175 -5.47 -4.94 19.91
C ALA A 175 -4.17 -4.38 19.33
N ILE A 176 -3.15 -4.15 20.16
CA ILE A 176 -1.86 -3.62 19.71
C ILE A 176 -1.08 -4.65 18.92
N LYS A 177 -1.07 -5.91 19.37
CA LYS A 177 -0.44 -7.00 18.61
C LYS A 177 -1.08 -7.15 17.23
N CYS A 178 -2.40 -7.06 17.14
CA CYS A 178 -3.12 -7.05 15.85
C CYS A 178 -2.63 -5.92 14.95
N LEU A 179 -2.60 -4.69 15.50
CA LEU A 179 -2.22 -3.51 14.75
C LEU A 179 -0.75 -3.54 14.32
N SER A 180 0.15 -4.06 15.16
CA SER A 180 1.57 -4.27 14.81
C SER A 180 1.76 -5.32 13.73
N VAL A 181 0.96 -6.41 13.74
CA VAL A 181 1.00 -7.41 12.67
C VAL A 181 0.54 -6.80 11.35
N GLN A 182 -0.57 -6.05 11.35
CA GLN A 182 -1.07 -5.34 10.17
C GLN A 182 -0.09 -4.29 9.66
N LEU A 183 0.62 -3.60 10.56
CA LEU A 183 1.68 -2.68 10.18
C LEU A 183 2.83 -3.42 9.50
N GLY A 184 3.30 -4.52 10.10
CA GLY A 184 4.41 -5.30 9.56
C GLY A 184 4.11 -5.86 8.18
N THR A 185 2.90 -6.37 7.95
CA THR A 185 2.46 -6.87 6.65
C THR A 185 2.33 -5.75 5.63
N SER A 186 1.81 -4.59 6.03
CA SER A 186 1.72 -3.40 5.16
C SER A 186 3.09 -2.82 4.81
N VAL A 187 4.06 -2.84 5.73
CA VAL A 187 5.45 -2.44 5.43
C VAL A 187 6.11 -3.43 4.47
N LEU A 188 5.84 -4.72 4.65
CA LEU A 188 6.34 -5.77 3.75
C LEU A 188 5.80 -5.62 2.33
N SER A 189 4.61 -5.04 2.15
CA SER A 189 4.06 -4.73 0.82
C SER A 189 4.57 -3.43 0.21
N LEU A 190 5.20 -2.54 0.98
CA LEU A 190 5.90 -1.37 0.44
C LEU A 190 7.26 -1.73 -0.17
N ALA A 191 7.90 -2.81 0.29
CA ALA A 191 9.18 -3.28 -0.23
C ALA A 191 9.21 -3.48 -1.76
N PRO A 192 8.25 -4.19 -2.41
CA PRO A 192 8.22 -4.33 -3.86
C PRO A 192 8.06 -3.00 -4.60
N ALA A 193 7.33 -2.03 -4.04
CA ALA A 193 7.18 -0.71 -4.64
C ALA A 193 8.53 0.06 -4.67
N VAL A 194 9.32 -0.04 -3.60
CA VAL A 194 10.67 0.55 -3.52
C VAL A 194 11.65 -0.19 -4.44
N LEU A 195 11.57 -1.52 -4.54
CA LEU A 195 12.40 -2.30 -5.45
C LEU A 195 12.12 -1.93 -6.91
N LEU A 196 10.84 -1.84 -7.30
CA LEU A 196 10.42 -1.34 -8.61
C LEU A 196 11.00 0.03 -8.92
N ALA A 197 10.87 0.95 -7.97
CA ALA A 197 11.37 2.31 -8.10
C ALA A 197 12.87 2.36 -8.43
N ILE A 198 13.66 1.55 -7.71
CA ILE A 198 15.11 1.44 -7.92
C ILE A 198 15.41 0.79 -9.27
N SER A 199 14.69 -0.28 -9.65
CA SER A 199 14.87 -0.94 -10.94
C SER A 199 14.63 0.01 -12.12
N PHE A 200 13.57 0.83 -12.06
CA PHE A 200 13.30 1.87 -13.05
C PHE A 200 14.41 2.92 -13.11
N ALA A 201 14.94 3.34 -11.96
CA ALA A 201 16.02 4.33 -11.89
C ALA A 201 17.34 3.81 -12.49
N MET A 202 17.66 2.53 -12.27
CA MET A 202 18.93 1.93 -12.71
C MET A 202 18.93 1.46 -14.18
N LYS A 203 17.79 1.50 -14.89
CA LYS A 203 17.64 1.00 -16.27
C LYS A 203 18.31 -0.37 -16.48
N SER A 204 18.11 -1.28 -15.52
CA SER A 204 18.75 -2.60 -15.55
C SER A 204 18.14 -3.50 -16.63
N VAL A 205 18.95 -4.39 -17.21
CA VAL A 205 18.49 -5.44 -18.14
C VAL A 205 17.43 -6.35 -17.49
N HIS A 206 17.46 -6.49 -16.16
CA HIS A 206 16.54 -7.32 -15.40
C HIS A 206 15.26 -6.60 -14.95
N THR A 207 15.02 -5.36 -15.40
CA THR A 207 13.89 -4.53 -14.92
C THR A 207 12.54 -5.19 -15.16
N GLN A 208 12.37 -5.88 -16.28
CA GLN A 208 11.15 -6.63 -16.59
C GLN A 208 10.88 -7.74 -15.57
N THR A 209 11.83 -8.65 -15.36
CA THR A 209 11.69 -9.75 -14.39
C THR A 209 11.51 -9.24 -12.96
N MET A 210 12.24 -8.19 -12.57
CA MET A 210 12.07 -7.55 -11.26
C MET A 210 10.68 -6.94 -11.10
N SER A 211 10.10 -6.39 -12.17
CA SER A 211 8.76 -5.82 -12.12
C SER A 211 7.67 -6.86 -11.97
N GLU A 212 7.77 -7.97 -12.68
CA GLU A 212 6.87 -9.12 -12.55
C GLU A 212 6.91 -9.70 -11.13
N MET A 213 8.10 -9.93 -10.58
CA MET A 213 8.27 -10.40 -9.20
C MET A 213 7.69 -9.43 -8.17
N SER A 214 7.86 -8.13 -8.39
CA SER A 214 7.37 -7.10 -7.46
C SER A 214 5.84 -7.00 -7.48
N ILE A 215 5.22 -7.09 -8.66
CA ILE A 215 3.76 -7.15 -8.80
C ILE A 215 3.22 -8.41 -8.12
N ALA A 216 3.84 -9.56 -8.35
CA ALA A 216 3.44 -10.81 -7.70
C ALA A 216 3.55 -10.72 -6.17
N TRP A 217 4.66 -10.18 -5.65
CA TRP A 217 4.84 -9.95 -4.23
C TRP A 217 3.74 -9.05 -3.67
N PHE A 218 3.49 -7.90 -4.30
CA PHE A 218 2.45 -6.98 -3.86
C PHE A 218 1.07 -7.66 -3.83
N ALA A 219 0.73 -8.45 -4.85
CA ALA A 219 -0.53 -9.20 -4.89
C ALA A 219 -0.66 -10.21 -3.74
N THR A 220 0.44 -10.81 -3.27
CA THR A 220 0.40 -11.74 -2.12
C THR A 220 0.18 -11.07 -0.76
N HIS A 221 0.31 -9.74 -0.67
CA HIS A 221 0.19 -8.99 0.58
C HIS A 221 -1.08 -9.31 1.37
N SER A 222 -2.24 -9.28 0.72
CA SER A 222 -3.53 -9.52 1.39
C SER A 222 -3.61 -10.91 2.01
N SER A 223 -3.16 -11.93 1.26
CA SER A 223 -3.09 -13.32 1.72
C SER A 223 -2.12 -13.49 2.88
N LEU A 224 -0.92 -12.89 2.79
CA LEU A 224 0.07 -12.90 3.87
C LEU A 224 -0.47 -12.22 5.13
N ASN A 225 -1.17 -11.10 4.97
CA ASN A 225 -1.80 -10.40 6.10
C ASN A 225 -2.82 -11.28 6.82
N MET A 226 -3.68 -11.99 6.08
CA MET A 226 -4.64 -12.93 6.66
C MET A 226 -3.94 -14.07 7.42
N VAL A 227 -2.93 -14.69 6.80
CA VAL A 227 -2.16 -15.78 7.42
C VAL A 227 -1.48 -15.31 8.71
N PHE A 228 -0.85 -14.13 8.70
CA PHE A 228 -0.17 -13.58 9.87
C PHE A 228 -1.17 -13.23 10.98
N LEU A 229 -2.36 -12.71 10.65
CA LEU A 229 -3.40 -12.51 11.64
C LEU A 229 -3.84 -13.83 12.27
N LEU A 230 -4.00 -14.91 11.51
CA LEU A 230 -4.38 -16.22 12.07
C LEU A 230 -3.29 -16.81 12.99
N ILE A 231 -2.01 -16.60 12.66
CA ILE A 231 -0.87 -17.15 13.42
C ILE A 231 -0.60 -16.32 14.68
N PHE A 232 -0.51 -14.99 14.55
CA PHE A 232 0.00 -14.10 15.58
C PHE A 232 -1.10 -13.44 16.43
N PHE A 233 -2.36 -13.41 15.99
CA PHE A 233 -3.45 -12.84 16.77
C PHE A 233 -4.09 -13.89 17.71
N PRO A 234 -3.94 -13.75 19.04
CA PRO A 234 -4.37 -14.77 19.99
C PRO A 234 -5.88 -15.11 19.94
N PRO A 235 -6.80 -14.16 19.73
CA PRO A 235 -8.23 -14.47 19.61
C PRO A 235 -8.57 -15.36 18.40
N PHE A 236 -7.99 -15.11 17.22
CA PHE A 236 -8.21 -15.97 16.05
C PHE A 236 -7.62 -17.37 16.26
N LYS A 237 -6.41 -17.44 16.83
CA LYS A 237 -5.80 -18.72 17.19
C LYS A 237 -6.64 -19.52 18.19
N SER A 238 -7.22 -18.86 19.19
CA SER A 238 -8.12 -19.50 20.17
C SER A 238 -9.43 -19.97 19.53
N PHE A 239 -9.99 -19.18 18.62
CA PHE A 239 -11.17 -19.57 17.84
C PHE A 239 -10.92 -20.81 16.99
N LEU A 240 -9.82 -20.84 16.22
CA LEU A 240 -9.44 -22.01 15.42
C LEU A 240 -9.20 -23.23 16.30
N LYS A 241 -8.47 -23.08 17.42
CA LYS A 241 -8.21 -24.17 18.35
C LYS A 241 -9.52 -24.75 18.91
N LYS A 242 -10.51 -23.92 19.26
CA LYS A 242 -11.83 -24.40 19.69
C LYS A 242 -12.58 -25.15 18.59
N LYS A 243 -12.52 -24.65 17.35
CA LYS A 243 -13.25 -25.22 16.20
C LYS A 243 -12.69 -26.58 15.73
N TYR A 244 -11.37 -26.79 15.83
CA TYR A 244 -10.69 -28.00 15.36
C TYR A 244 -10.26 -28.96 16.49
N GLN A 245 -10.52 -28.63 17.76
CA GLN A 245 -10.42 -29.57 18.89
C GLN A 245 -11.80 -30.13 19.31
N THR A 246 -12.82 -29.93 18.48
CA THR A 246 -14.10 -30.67 18.52
C THR A 246 -14.10 -31.63 17.34
#